data_AF-A0A523DKW2-F1
#
_entry.id   AF-A0A523DKW2-F1
#
_cell.length_a   1.000
_cell.length_b   1.000
_cell.length_c   1.000
_cell.angle_alpha   90.00
_cell.angle_beta   90.00
_cell.angle_gamma   90.00
#
_symmetry.space_group_name_H-M   'P 1'
#
loop_
_entity.id
_entity.type
_entity.pdbx_description
1 polymer ?
#
loop_
_entity_poly.entity_id
_entity_poly.type
_entity_poly.pdbx_seq_one_letter_code
_entity_poly.pdbx_strand_id
1 'polypeptide(L)'
;MGLWCEECAYVRIENLEIRDYRDIGVRVVLSDQVTLDRLRVHHNGFSPSIFEVEGYGLDLDESSNLTIENNEVYHNGPDPRSPMSVGTGINTFAIRQSVIRNNRSYDNIGGGILVEDSTNVLVEGNTIFDNDLDVTADEWWDGGIWLDGGRDVTIRNNVFRNNRGPGIEISDEDIQRPRGYVLENNISTGNYFGIYIWNFGSTDFPPSDVLQRSGNDFSGNTRQDVWIEAMPCPTPCP
;
A
#
# COMPACT_ATOMS: atom_id res chain seq x y z
N MET A 1 -5.39 -19.30 -5.66
CA MET A 1 -4.67 -18.27 -6.43
C MET A 1 -5.13 -18.25 -7.89
N GLY A 2 -5.13 -17.08 -8.55
CA GLY A 2 -5.54 -16.90 -9.94
C GLY A 2 -4.42 -17.02 -10.97
N LEU A 3 -3.50 -16.07 -10.99
CA LEU A 3 -2.34 -16.05 -11.89
C LEU A 3 -1.04 -16.02 -11.08
N TRP A 4 -0.05 -16.81 -11.48
CA TRP A 4 1.27 -16.86 -10.85
C TRP A 4 2.36 -16.60 -11.90
N CYS A 5 3.18 -15.58 -11.69
CA CYS A 5 4.42 -15.32 -12.43
C CYS A 5 5.59 -15.35 -11.46
N GLU A 6 6.52 -16.27 -11.67
CA GLU A 6 7.73 -16.41 -10.85
C GLU A 6 8.93 -16.53 -11.76
N GLU A 7 9.99 -15.78 -11.43
CA GLU A 7 11.19 -15.70 -12.27
C GLU A 7 10.88 -15.31 -13.72
N CYS A 8 9.80 -14.54 -13.91
CA CYS A 8 9.36 -14.07 -15.21
C CYS A 8 10.20 -12.87 -15.67
N ALA A 9 10.38 -12.73 -16.98
CA ALA A 9 10.96 -11.53 -17.57
C ALA A 9 10.19 -11.10 -18.83
N TYR A 10 10.02 -9.79 -19.01
CA TYR A 10 9.39 -9.19 -20.20
C TYR A 10 7.94 -9.66 -20.44
N VAL A 11 7.17 -9.80 -19.36
CA VAL A 11 5.78 -10.26 -19.41
C VAL A 11 4.83 -9.08 -19.36
N ARG A 12 3.80 -9.08 -20.22
CA ARG A 12 2.67 -8.14 -20.14
C ARG A 12 1.38 -8.93 -19.91
N ILE A 13 0.67 -8.59 -18.85
CA ILE A 13 -0.64 -9.13 -18.49
C ILE A 13 -1.62 -7.97 -18.59
N GLU A 14 -2.56 -8.06 -19.53
CA GLU A 14 -3.47 -6.95 -19.78
C GLU A 14 -4.89 -7.37 -20.12
N ASN A 15 -5.85 -6.51 -19.77
CA ASN A 15 -7.26 -6.63 -20.14
C ASN A 15 -7.91 -7.97 -19.69
N LEU A 16 -7.60 -8.39 -18.45
CA LEU A 16 -8.18 -9.59 -17.83
C LEU A 16 -9.06 -9.22 -16.63
N GLU A 17 -10.05 -10.06 -16.36
CA GLU A 17 -10.82 -10.07 -15.12
C GLU A 17 -10.41 -11.31 -14.30
N ILE A 18 -9.99 -11.11 -13.05
CA ILE A 18 -9.46 -12.14 -12.16
C ILE A 18 -10.23 -12.06 -10.84
N ARG A 19 -11.05 -13.06 -10.56
CA ARG A 19 -11.98 -13.02 -9.44
C ARG A 19 -12.28 -14.38 -8.82
N ASP A 20 -12.81 -14.32 -7.60
CA ASP A 20 -13.30 -15.47 -6.84
C ASP A 20 -12.21 -16.49 -6.48
N TYR A 21 -10.94 -16.06 -6.42
CA TYR A 21 -9.84 -16.91 -5.98
C TYR A 21 -9.66 -16.86 -4.47
N ARG A 22 -9.51 -18.05 -3.87
CA ARG A 22 -9.41 -18.22 -2.42
C ARG A 22 -8.32 -17.36 -1.74
N ASP A 23 -7.12 -17.30 -2.30
CA ASP A 23 -5.94 -16.70 -1.66
C ASP A 23 -5.50 -15.39 -2.33
N ILE A 24 -4.99 -15.44 -3.56
CA ILE A 24 -4.46 -14.27 -4.27
C ILE A 24 -5.05 -14.20 -5.67
N GLY A 25 -5.37 -12.99 -6.16
CA GLY A 25 -5.74 -12.77 -7.56
C GLY A 25 -4.55 -13.00 -8.51
N VAL A 26 -3.55 -12.13 -8.44
CA VAL A 26 -2.32 -12.20 -9.24
C VAL A 26 -1.11 -12.17 -8.32
N ARG A 27 -0.16 -13.09 -8.50
CA ARG A 27 1.15 -13.05 -7.86
C ARG A 27 2.27 -12.87 -8.90
N VAL A 28 3.17 -11.93 -8.64
CA VAL A 28 4.41 -11.69 -9.40
C VAL A 28 5.56 -11.72 -8.41
N VAL A 29 6.45 -12.70 -8.51
CA VAL A 29 7.54 -12.89 -7.55
C VAL A 29 8.87 -13.10 -8.26
N LEU A 30 9.97 -12.56 -7.71
CA LEU A 30 11.32 -12.68 -8.26
C LEU A 30 11.43 -12.38 -9.77
N SER A 31 10.64 -11.42 -10.26
CA SER A 31 10.45 -11.17 -11.70
C SER A 31 11.02 -9.82 -12.12
N ASP A 32 11.30 -9.64 -13.41
CA ASP A 32 11.83 -8.41 -13.98
C ASP A 32 11.01 -7.93 -15.20
N GLN A 33 10.77 -6.62 -15.31
CA GLN A 33 10.07 -6.05 -16.48
C GLN A 33 8.70 -6.70 -16.74
N VAL A 34 7.89 -6.76 -15.68
CA VAL A 34 6.50 -7.22 -15.76
C VAL A 34 5.55 -6.03 -15.77
N THR A 35 4.60 -6.03 -16.69
CA THR A 35 3.54 -5.02 -16.78
C THR A 35 2.18 -5.65 -16.47
N LEU A 36 1.46 -5.07 -15.51
CA LEU A 36 0.06 -5.35 -15.18
C LEU A 36 -0.79 -4.14 -15.57
N ASP A 37 -1.60 -4.26 -16.62
CA ASP A 37 -2.31 -3.11 -17.23
C ASP A 37 -3.78 -3.39 -17.54
N ARG A 38 -4.69 -2.50 -17.11
CA ARG A 38 -6.15 -2.65 -17.33
C ARG A 38 -6.71 -3.98 -16.82
N LEU A 39 -6.25 -4.44 -15.66
CA LEU A 39 -6.81 -5.61 -14.98
C LEU A 39 -8.01 -5.20 -14.12
N ARG A 40 -8.97 -6.12 -13.98
CA ARG A 40 -10.03 -6.05 -12.97
C ARG A 40 -9.82 -7.21 -12.00
N VAL A 41 -9.34 -6.94 -10.79
CA VAL A 41 -8.97 -7.97 -9.82
C VAL A 41 -9.80 -7.82 -8.55
N HIS A 42 -10.72 -8.74 -8.32
CA HIS A 42 -11.70 -8.56 -7.25
C HIS A 42 -12.24 -9.84 -6.63
N HIS A 43 -12.75 -9.74 -5.40
CA HIS A 43 -13.32 -10.90 -4.67
C HIS A 43 -12.30 -12.04 -4.53
N ASN A 44 -11.03 -11.70 -4.41
CA ASN A 44 -9.96 -12.66 -4.14
C ASN A 44 -9.55 -12.57 -2.67
N GLY A 45 -8.95 -13.64 -2.14
CA GLY A 45 -8.40 -13.60 -0.79
C GLY A 45 -9.43 -13.70 0.32
N PHE A 46 -10.63 -14.19 0.04
CA PHE A 46 -11.72 -14.29 1.02
C PHE A 46 -11.46 -15.35 2.12
N SER A 47 -10.57 -16.32 1.87
CA SER A 47 -10.25 -17.36 2.85
C SER A 47 -8.81 -17.86 2.65
N PRO A 48 -7.81 -16.99 2.88
CA PRO A 48 -6.42 -17.33 2.61
C PRO A 48 -6.02 -18.54 3.46
N SER A 49 -5.31 -19.46 2.84
CA SER A 49 -4.85 -20.71 3.47
C SER A 49 -3.34 -20.89 3.42
N ILE A 50 -2.66 -19.97 2.76
CA ILE A 50 -1.22 -19.92 2.64
C ILE A 50 -0.71 -19.06 3.79
N PHE A 51 0.30 -19.55 4.49
CA PHE A 51 0.99 -18.80 5.54
C PHE A 51 1.55 -17.49 4.97
N GLU A 52 1.42 -16.38 5.70
CA GLU A 52 1.86 -15.01 5.31
C GLU A 52 1.16 -14.41 4.08
N VAL A 53 0.07 -15.03 3.59
CA VAL A 53 -0.78 -14.43 2.57
C VAL A 53 -2.06 -13.98 3.24
N GLU A 54 -2.34 -12.68 3.17
CA GLU A 54 -3.45 -12.11 3.94
C GLU A 54 -4.70 -11.80 3.09
N GLY A 55 -4.69 -12.19 1.81
CA GLY A 55 -5.85 -12.07 0.93
C GLY A 55 -5.70 -10.95 -0.10
N TYR A 56 -4.65 -11.02 -0.92
CA TYR A 56 -4.27 -9.94 -1.82
C TYR A 56 -5.00 -9.98 -3.17
N GLY A 57 -5.32 -8.80 -3.70
CA GLY A 57 -5.73 -8.66 -5.10
C GLY A 57 -4.54 -8.91 -6.03
N LEU A 58 -3.59 -7.98 -6.03
CA LEU A 58 -2.29 -8.10 -6.66
C LEU A 58 -1.21 -8.24 -5.59
N ASP A 59 -0.31 -9.20 -5.75
CA ASP A 59 0.81 -9.48 -4.85
C ASP A 59 2.11 -9.42 -5.67
N LEU A 60 2.97 -8.43 -5.39
CA LEU A 60 4.22 -8.22 -6.12
C LEU A 60 5.41 -8.21 -5.17
N ASP A 61 6.26 -9.20 -5.30
CA ASP A 61 7.22 -9.58 -4.28
C ASP A 61 8.63 -9.73 -4.87
N GLU A 62 9.63 -9.13 -4.22
CA GLU A 62 11.05 -9.21 -4.56
C GLU A 62 11.39 -9.01 -6.06
N SER A 63 10.63 -8.15 -6.73
CA SER A 63 10.67 -7.99 -8.19
C SER A 63 11.18 -6.61 -8.62
N SER A 64 11.57 -6.45 -9.88
CA SER A 64 12.10 -5.18 -10.40
C SER A 64 11.49 -4.74 -11.73
N ASN A 65 11.60 -3.43 -12.00
CA ASN A 65 11.13 -2.81 -13.24
C ASN A 65 9.65 -3.11 -13.53
N LEU A 66 8.81 -3.11 -12.49
CA LEU A 66 7.40 -3.39 -12.60
C LEU A 66 6.63 -2.15 -13.06
N THR A 67 5.62 -2.36 -13.89
CA THR A 67 4.63 -1.33 -14.24
C THR A 67 3.24 -1.84 -13.89
N ILE A 68 2.63 -1.28 -12.85
CA ILE A 68 1.27 -1.59 -12.41
C ILE A 68 0.39 -0.38 -12.72
N GLU A 69 -0.40 -0.45 -13.79
CA GLU A 69 -1.14 0.71 -14.27
C GLU A 69 -2.57 0.47 -14.72
N ASN A 70 -3.43 1.48 -14.54
CA ASN A 70 -4.82 1.49 -15.03
C ASN A 70 -5.67 0.30 -14.54
N ASN A 71 -5.33 -0.30 -13.40
CA ASN A 71 -6.05 -1.46 -12.86
C ASN A 71 -7.20 -1.02 -11.94
N GLU A 72 -8.24 -1.84 -11.87
CA GLU A 72 -9.26 -1.77 -10.82
C GLU A 72 -9.09 -2.98 -9.89
N VAL A 73 -8.78 -2.73 -8.62
CA VAL A 73 -8.49 -3.76 -7.63
C VAL A 73 -9.37 -3.56 -6.41
N TYR A 74 -10.39 -4.39 -6.24
CA TYR A 74 -11.47 -4.08 -5.30
C TYR A 74 -12.14 -5.30 -4.67
N HIS A 75 -12.76 -5.14 -3.50
CA HIS A 75 -13.39 -6.27 -2.78
C HIS A 75 -12.46 -7.47 -2.58
N ASN A 76 -11.16 -7.26 -2.40
CA ASN A 76 -10.24 -8.33 -2.00
C ASN A 76 -10.07 -8.33 -0.49
N GLY A 77 -9.58 -9.45 0.04
CA GLY A 77 -9.32 -9.65 1.46
C GLY A 77 -10.29 -10.62 2.15
N PRO A 78 -10.01 -10.98 3.42
CA PRO A 78 -10.72 -12.05 4.11
C PRO A 78 -12.20 -11.71 4.37
N ASP A 79 -13.10 -12.61 3.94
CA ASP A 79 -14.54 -12.50 4.16
C ASP A 79 -15.09 -13.83 4.73
N PRO A 80 -15.50 -13.89 6.02
CA PRO A 80 -15.61 -12.77 6.95
C PRO A 80 -14.25 -12.25 7.42
N ARG A 81 -14.24 -11.02 7.93
CA ARG A 81 -13.03 -10.38 8.49
C ARG A 81 -12.33 -11.28 9.50
N SER A 82 -11.01 -11.26 9.47
CA SER A 82 -10.15 -11.96 10.40
C SER A 82 -9.34 -10.92 11.20
N PRO A 83 -9.24 -11.03 12.53
CA PRO A 83 -8.38 -10.16 13.33
C PRO A 83 -6.87 -10.46 13.13
N MET A 84 -6.52 -11.53 12.39
CA MET A 84 -5.14 -11.96 12.17
C MET A 84 -4.71 -11.88 10.70
N SER A 85 -5.54 -11.30 9.82
CA SER A 85 -5.26 -11.24 8.39
C SER A 85 -6.02 -10.07 7.80
N VAL A 86 -5.30 -9.11 7.24
CA VAL A 86 -5.86 -7.98 6.52
C VAL A 86 -5.54 -8.13 5.04
N GLY A 87 -6.55 -8.06 4.18
CA GLY A 87 -6.30 -8.08 2.75
C GLY A 87 -5.64 -6.79 2.29
N THR A 88 -5.13 -6.80 1.07
CA THR A 88 -4.65 -5.57 0.43
C THR A 88 -5.04 -5.61 -1.03
N GLY A 89 -5.50 -4.48 -1.58
CA GLY A 89 -5.75 -4.38 -3.01
C GLY A 89 -4.46 -4.67 -3.79
N ILE A 90 -3.46 -3.81 -3.64
CA ILE A 90 -2.16 -3.94 -4.31
C ILE A 90 -1.07 -4.07 -3.24
N ASN A 91 -0.63 -5.29 -3.00
CA ASN A 91 0.47 -5.61 -2.10
C ASN A 91 1.81 -5.54 -2.83
N THR A 92 2.79 -4.81 -2.29
CA THR A 92 4.17 -4.84 -2.80
C THR A 92 5.19 -4.94 -1.69
N PHE A 93 6.13 -5.88 -1.85
CA PHE A 93 7.22 -6.13 -0.91
C PHE A 93 8.56 -6.18 -1.64
N ALA A 94 9.55 -5.44 -1.14
CA ALA A 94 10.92 -5.44 -1.64
C ALA A 94 11.07 -5.18 -3.15
N ILE A 95 10.15 -4.44 -3.77
CA ILE A 95 10.18 -4.13 -5.20
C ILE A 95 11.14 -2.99 -5.52
N ARG A 96 11.68 -2.97 -6.75
CA ARG A 96 12.70 -2.00 -7.15
C ARG A 96 12.41 -1.36 -8.51
N GLN A 97 12.77 -0.08 -8.68
CA GLN A 97 12.69 0.63 -9.97
C GLN A 97 11.31 0.51 -10.63
N SER A 98 10.25 0.64 -9.85
CA SER A 98 8.90 0.24 -10.24
C SER A 98 7.92 1.41 -10.19
N VAL A 99 6.84 1.29 -10.96
CA VAL A 99 5.81 2.33 -11.10
C VAL A 99 4.43 1.75 -10.83
N ILE A 100 3.69 2.37 -9.90
CA ILE A 100 2.30 2.07 -9.55
C ILE A 100 1.48 3.30 -9.89
N ARG A 101 0.71 3.30 -10.99
CA ARG A 101 0.03 4.53 -11.44
C ARG A 101 -1.37 4.37 -12.00
N ASN A 102 -2.20 5.39 -11.83
CA ASN A 102 -3.55 5.45 -12.40
C ASN A 102 -4.44 4.25 -12.04
N ASN A 103 -4.17 3.57 -10.93
CA ASN A 103 -5.00 2.46 -10.45
C ASN A 103 -6.14 2.97 -9.59
N ARG A 104 -7.20 2.17 -9.48
CA ARG A 104 -8.28 2.35 -8.52
C ARG A 104 -8.25 1.18 -7.55
N SER A 105 -7.97 1.43 -6.28
CA SER A 105 -7.98 0.41 -5.22
C SER A 105 -9.05 0.74 -4.18
N TYR A 106 -10.11 -0.06 -4.08
CA TYR A 106 -11.28 0.33 -3.30
C TYR A 106 -12.10 -0.82 -2.74
N ASP A 107 -12.87 -0.54 -1.69
CA ASP A 107 -13.74 -1.51 -1.01
C ASP A 107 -13.04 -2.85 -0.66
N ASN A 108 -11.72 -2.84 -0.44
CA ASN A 108 -10.99 -4.01 0.05
C ASN A 108 -11.17 -4.15 1.57
N ILE A 109 -11.12 -5.37 2.07
CA ILE A 109 -11.09 -5.69 3.50
C ILE A 109 -9.62 -5.65 3.93
N GLY A 110 -9.16 -4.47 4.36
CA GLY A 110 -7.75 -4.14 4.62
C GLY A 110 -7.25 -3.01 3.71
N GLY A 111 -5.96 -2.97 3.40
CA GLY A 111 -5.29 -1.83 2.75
C GLY A 111 -5.65 -1.61 1.28
N GLY A 112 -5.42 -0.38 0.81
CA GLY A 112 -5.54 -0.05 -0.61
C GLY A 112 -4.28 -0.47 -1.38
N ILE A 113 -3.13 0.06 -0.96
CA ILE A 113 -1.82 -0.19 -1.54
C ILE A 113 -0.80 -0.33 -0.40
N LEU A 114 0.02 -1.38 -0.42
CA LEU A 114 1.21 -1.49 0.42
C LEU A 114 2.47 -1.29 -0.42
N VAL A 115 3.39 -0.46 0.06
CA VAL A 115 4.75 -0.30 -0.46
C VAL A 115 5.71 -0.55 0.69
N GLU A 116 6.11 -1.80 0.82
CA GLU A 116 7.00 -2.27 1.89
C GLU A 116 8.39 -2.57 1.32
N ASP A 117 9.44 -2.20 2.05
CA ASP A 117 10.86 -2.55 1.77
C ASP A 117 11.37 -2.17 0.39
N SER A 118 10.68 -1.24 -0.25
CA SER A 118 10.84 -0.97 -1.66
C SER A 118 11.82 0.17 -1.94
N THR A 119 12.44 0.17 -3.13
CA THR A 119 13.47 1.15 -3.49
C THR A 119 13.27 1.74 -4.88
N ASN A 120 13.32 3.07 -4.99
CA ASN A 120 13.08 3.80 -6.26
C ASN A 120 11.71 3.44 -6.86
N VAL A 121 10.65 3.67 -6.09
CA VAL A 121 9.26 3.42 -6.50
C VAL A 121 8.52 4.73 -6.70
N LEU A 122 7.77 4.82 -7.79
CA LEU A 122 6.84 5.92 -8.06
C LEU A 122 5.40 5.43 -7.91
N VAL A 123 4.66 6.05 -6.99
CA VAL A 123 3.21 5.86 -6.82
C VAL A 123 2.50 7.13 -7.26
N GLU A 124 1.80 7.11 -8.41
CA GLU A 124 1.26 8.33 -9.01
C GLU A 124 -0.16 8.21 -9.56
N GLY A 125 -1.01 9.22 -9.30
CA GLY A 125 -2.30 9.33 -9.97
C GLY A 125 -3.31 8.24 -9.61
N ASN A 126 -3.08 7.49 -8.54
CA ASN A 126 -3.99 6.45 -8.08
C ASN A 126 -5.16 7.07 -7.30
N THR A 127 -6.32 6.42 -7.37
CA THR A 127 -7.49 6.75 -6.54
C THR A 127 -7.78 5.60 -5.59
N ILE A 128 -7.59 5.82 -4.30
CA ILE A 128 -7.76 4.81 -3.25
C ILE A 128 -8.90 5.23 -2.33
N PHE A 129 -9.92 4.40 -2.18
CA PHE A 129 -11.10 4.83 -1.44
C PHE A 129 -11.94 3.72 -0.81
N ASP A 130 -12.69 4.09 0.22
CA ASP A 130 -13.71 3.24 0.86
C ASP A 130 -13.17 1.86 1.31
N ASN A 131 -11.85 1.72 1.52
CA ASN A 131 -11.26 0.49 2.06
C ASN A 131 -11.54 0.35 3.56
N ASP A 132 -11.74 -0.90 3.98
CA ASP A 132 -12.30 -1.29 5.26
C ASP A 132 -11.20 -1.69 6.25
N LEU A 133 -10.48 -0.67 6.70
CA LEU A 133 -9.42 -0.72 7.72
C LEU A 133 -10.02 -0.35 9.07
N ASP A 134 -10.24 -1.31 9.97
CA ASP A 134 -10.77 -1.02 11.30
C ASP A 134 -9.66 -0.99 12.36
N VAL A 135 -8.65 -0.17 12.14
CA VAL A 135 -8.18 0.88 13.06
C VAL A 135 -8.58 0.82 14.54
N THR A 136 -9.87 0.66 14.90
CA THR A 136 -10.24 0.61 16.33
C THR A 136 -10.15 -0.78 16.94
N ALA A 137 -10.12 -1.81 16.11
CA ALA A 137 -10.13 -3.22 16.46
C ALA A 137 -8.85 -3.94 16.00
N ASP A 138 -8.28 -3.50 14.88
CA ASP A 138 -7.05 -4.02 14.30
C ASP A 138 -5.91 -3.29 15.01
N GLU A 139 -5.02 -4.00 15.69
CA GLU A 139 -3.82 -3.42 16.35
C GLU A 139 -2.75 -2.91 15.33
N TRP A 140 -3.23 -2.55 14.12
CA TRP A 140 -2.75 -1.68 13.05
C TRP A 140 -1.60 -2.13 12.14
N TRP A 141 -1.94 -2.48 10.89
CA TRP A 141 -1.03 -2.65 9.75
C TRP A 141 -1.73 -2.34 8.41
N ASP A 142 -2.26 -1.12 8.17
CA ASP A 142 -2.56 -0.66 6.80
C ASP A 142 -3.23 0.73 6.74
N GLY A 143 -3.03 1.38 5.59
CA GLY A 143 -3.70 2.63 5.19
C GLY A 143 -4.39 2.50 3.83
N GLY A 144 -4.98 3.61 3.37
CA GLY A 144 -5.27 3.75 1.94
C GLY A 144 -3.99 3.47 1.12
N ILE A 145 -2.89 4.10 1.52
CA ILE A 145 -1.55 3.57 1.27
C ILE A 145 -0.81 3.40 2.58
N TRP A 146 -0.07 2.31 2.70
CA TRP A 146 0.95 2.13 3.72
C TRP A 146 2.33 2.11 3.05
N LEU A 147 3.20 3.01 3.48
CA LEU A 147 4.61 3.06 3.10
C LEU A 147 5.45 2.70 4.32
N ASP A 148 6.02 1.51 4.32
CA ASP A 148 6.91 1.04 5.38
C ASP A 148 8.29 0.71 4.82
N GLY A 149 9.32 1.15 5.52
CA GLY A 149 10.68 0.74 5.19
C GLY A 149 11.18 1.16 3.79
N GLY A 150 12.32 0.61 3.39
CA GLY A 150 12.90 0.94 2.09
C GLY A 150 13.37 2.40 1.93
N ARG A 151 13.42 2.92 0.69
CA ARG A 151 13.95 4.28 0.39
C ARG A 151 13.61 4.80 -1.00
N ASP A 152 13.75 6.10 -1.19
CA ASP A 152 13.63 6.77 -2.49
C ASP A 152 12.24 6.51 -3.13
N VAL A 153 11.18 6.56 -2.32
CA VAL A 153 9.78 6.36 -2.75
C VAL A 153 9.09 7.71 -2.93
N THR A 154 8.50 7.93 -4.10
CA THR A 154 7.71 9.12 -4.39
C THR A 154 6.24 8.76 -4.50
N ILE A 155 5.40 9.36 -3.66
CA ILE A 155 3.93 9.26 -3.73
C ILE A 155 3.42 10.63 -4.13
N ARG A 156 2.84 10.76 -5.34
CA ARG A 156 2.37 12.05 -5.83
C ARG A 156 1.07 12.02 -6.61
N ASN A 157 0.33 13.12 -6.57
CA ASN A 157 -0.92 13.30 -7.33
C ASN A 157 -1.95 12.19 -7.07
N ASN A 158 -1.93 11.53 -5.91
CA ASN A 158 -2.89 10.49 -5.56
C ASN A 158 -4.07 11.08 -4.77
N VAL A 159 -5.20 10.38 -4.80
CA VAL A 159 -6.40 10.72 -4.03
C VAL A 159 -6.74 9.57 -3.09
N PHE A 160 -6.71 9.83 -1.79
CA PHE A 160 -7.10 8.91 -0.72
C PHE A 160 -8.37 9.44 -0.06
N ARG A 161 -9.48 8.71 -0.14
CA ARG A 161 -10.73 9.19 0.46
C ARG A 161 -11.57 8.13 1.13
N ASN A 162 -12.22 8.52 2.23
CA ASN A 162 -13.21 7.69 2.93
C ASN A 162 -12.72 6.29 3.35
N ASN A 163 -11.40 6.08 3.45
CA ASN A 163 -10.90 4.84 4.02
C ASN A 163 -11.23 4.84 5.51
N ARG A 164 -11.62 3.68 6.04
CA ARG A 164 -11.94 3.57 7.48
C ARG A 164 -10.72 3.77 8.38
N GLY A 165 -9.52 3.67 7.80
CA GLY A 165 -8.25 3.98 8.43
C GLY A 165 -7.58 5.25 7.93
N PRO A 166 -6.24 5.38 8.07
CA PRO A 166 -5.51 6.50 7.53
C PRO A 166 -5.63 6.52 6.01
N GLY A 167 -5.67 7.71 5.40
CA GLY A 167 -5.53 7.81 3.96
C GLY A 167 -4.10 7.47 3.52
N ILE A 168 -3.12 7.99 4.27
CA ILE A 168 -1.69 7.71 4.08
C ILE A 168 -1.12 7.29 5.43
N GLU A 169 -0.41 6.17 5.46
CA GLU A 169 0.37 5.70 6.60
C GLU A 169 1.86 5.62 6.20
N ILE A 170 2.73 6.13 7.06
CA ILE A 170 4.19 6.03 6.90
C ILE A 170 4.79 5.53 8.21
N SER A 171 5.61 4.49 8.10
CA SER A 171 6.27 3.90 9.27
C SER A 171 7.72 3.54 9.00
N ASP A 172 8.39 3.22 10.10
CA ASP A 172 9.68 2.53 10.12
C ASP A 172 9.52 1.32 11.04
N GLU A 173 8.53 0.45 10.79
CA GLU A 173 8.10 -0.63 11.70
C GLU A 173 9.30 -1.48 12.15
N ASP A 174 10.13 -1.89 11.20
CA ASP A 174 11.30 -2.73 11.40
C ASP A 174 12.61 -1.97 11.67
N ILE A 175 12.56 -0.66 11.93
CA ILE A 175 13.74 0.18 12.26
C ILE A 175 14.81 0.11 11.15
N GLN A 176 14.32 0.11 9.92
CA GLN A 176 15.09 0.08 8.68
C GLN A 176 15.73 1.43 8.35
N ARG A 177 15.30 2.51 9.02
CA ARG A 177 15.78 3.89 8.84
C ARG A 177 15.53 4.39 7.41
N PRO A 178 14.27 4.47 6.99
CA PRO A 178 13.92 4.85 5.64
C PRO A 178 14.36 6.28 5.34
N ARG A 179 14.54 6.55 4.05
CA ARG A 179 14.99 7.86 3.58
C ARG A 179 14.55 8.17 2.17
N GLY A 180 14.58 9.46 1.80
CA GLY A 180 14.29 9.90 0.44
C GLY A 180 12.82 9.76 0.04
N TYR A 181 11.91 9.70 1.00
CA TYR A 181 10.48 9.73 0.72
C TYR A 181 10.05 11.12 0.26
N VAL A 182 9.15 11.15 -0.72
CA VAL A 182 8.57 12.38 -1.24
C VAL A 182 7.06 12.23 -1.32
N LEU A 183 6.32 13.09 -0.60
CA LEU A 183 4.88 13.27 -0.75
C LEU A 183 4.60 14.58 -1.49
N GLU A 184 4.03 14.50 -2.69
CA GLU A 184 3.76 15.70 -3.48
C GLU A 184 2.32 15.74 -4.03
N ASN A 185 1.59 16.84 -3.77
CA ASN A 185 0.28 17.11 -4.37
C ASN A 185 -0.75 15.98 -4.19
N ASN A 186 -0.70 15.24 -3.07
CA ASN A 186 -1.70 14.24 -2.74
C ASN A 186 -2.90 14.88 -2.01
N ILE A 187 -4.08 14.30 -2.19
CA ILE A 187 -5.29 14.66 -1.44
C ILE A 187 -5.67 13.48 -0.55
N SER A 188 -5.74 13.70 0.76
CA SER A 188 -6.18 12.71 1.74
C SER A 188 -7.30 13.28 2.61
N THR A 189 -8.55 12.90 2.32
CA THR A 189 -9.74 13.53 2.92
C THR A 189 -10.85 12.53 3.25
N GLY A 190 -11.63 12.77 4.30
CA GLY A 190 -12.72 11.89 4.71
C GLY A 190 -12.26 10.54 5.29
N ASN A 191 -10.96 10.32 5.46
CA ASN A 191 -10.40 9.13 6.09
C ASN A 191 -10.44 9.28 7.63
N TYR A 192 -10.03 8.25 8.38
CA TYR A 192 -9.88 8.38 9.83
C TYR A 192 -8.79 9.39 10.19
N PHE A 193 -7.59 9.17 9.66
CA PHE A 193 -6.50 10.14 9.65
C PHE A 193 -6.16 10.58 8.23
N GLY A 194 -5.82 11.85 8.02
CA GLY A 194 -5.32 12.30 6.71
C GLY A 194 -3.96 11.68 6.41
N ILE A 195 -3.03 11.83 7.35
CA ILE A 195 -1.77 11.11 7.37
C ILE A 195 -1.47 10.62 8.79
N TYR A 196 -1.00 9.39 8.88
CA TYR A 196 -0.49 8.76 10.10
C TYR A 196 1.01 8.46 9.93
N ILE A 197 1.83 8.89 10.87
CA ILE A 197 3.28 8.63 10.87
C ILE A 197 3.69 8.04 12.22
N TRP A 198 4.48 6.98 12.24
CA TRP A 198 4.95 6.38 13.49
C TRP A 198 6.32 5.71 13.37
N ASN A 199 6.91 5.38 14.52
CA ASN A 199 8.26 4.82 14.70
C ASN A 199 9.45 5.70 14.28
N PHE A 200 9.27 7.01 14.12
CA PHE A 200 10.38 7.95 13.86
C PHE A 200 10.99 8.59 15.11
N GLY A 201 10.64 8.10 16.31
CA GLY A 201 11.16 8.61 17.58
C GLY A 201 10.76 10.05 17.94
N SER A 202 9.77 10.61 17.24
CA SER A 202 9.32 11.99 17.38
C SER A 202 7.80 12.11 17.17
N THR A 203 7.19 13.16 17.72
CA THR A 203 5.82 13.59 17.37
C THR A 203 5.81 14.71 16.30
N ASP A 204 6.98 15.10 15.81
CA ASP A 204 7.12 16.01 14.68
C ASP A 204 7.28 15.22 13.37
N PHE A 205 7.08 15.89 12.23
CA PHE A 205 7.40 15.29 10.94
C PHE A 205 8.87 14.84 10.90
N PRO A 206 9.17 13.71 10.24
CA PRO A 206 10.53 13.29 10.02
C PRO A 206 11.36 14.39 9.32
N PRO A 207 12.69 14.42 9.55
CA PRO A 207 13.61 15.31 8.83
C PRO A 207 13.45 15.22 7.31
N SER A 208 13.83 16.28 6.58
CA SER A 208 13.60 16.36 5.13
C SER A 208 14.43 15.38 4.29
N ASP A 209 15.52 14.82 4.83
CA ASP A 209 16.25 13.72 4.21
C ASP A 209 15.49 12.39 4.33
N VAL A 210 14.60 12.28 5.32
CA VAL A 210 13.64 11.18 5.45
C VAL A 210 12.40 11.43 4.60
N LEU A 211 11.67 12.51 4.90
CA LEU A 211 10.37 12.83 4.30
C LEU A 211 10.30 14.27 3.80
N GLN A 212 10.24 14.43 2.48
CA GLN A 212 9.90 15.71 1.84
C GLN A 212 8.41 15.76 1.56
N ARG A 213 7.82 16.95 1.73
CA ARG A 213 6.38 17.14 1.55
C ARG A 213 6.05 18.50 0.97
N SER A 214 5.29 18.52 -0.12
CA SER A 214 4.87 19.74 -0.84
C SER A 214 3.48 19.59 -1.43
N GLY A 215 2.66 20.64 -1.32
CA GLY A 215 1.36 20.71 -2.02
C GLY A 215 0.29 19.68 -1.60
N ASN A 216 0.52 18.88 -0.56
CA ASN A 216 -0.47 17.91 -0.09
C ASN A 216 -1.61 18.58 0.69
N ASP A 217 -2.84 18.06 0.52
CA ASP A 217 -4.02 18.40 1.30
C ASP A 217 -4.43 17.21 2.16
N PHE A 218 -4.33 17.37 3.49
CA PHE A 218 -4.72 16.34 4.47
C PHE A 218 -5.98 16.73 5.25
N SER A 219 -6.78 17.67 4.73
CA SER A 219 -7.91 18.23 5.48
C SER A 219 -9.20 17.39 5.36
N GLY A 220 -10.06 17.52 6.38
CA GLY A 220 -11.41 16.95 6.37
C GLY A 220 -11.47 15.48 6.78
N ASN A 221 -10.55 15.02 7.62
CA ASN A 221 -10.53 13.66 8.14
C ASN A 221 -11.30 13.55 9.47
N THR A 222 -11.83 12.37 9.79
CA THR A 222 -12.84 12.22 10.84
C THR A 222 -12.26 12.29 12.25
N ARG A 223 -11.01 11.84 12.44
CA ARG A 223 -10.32 11.88 13.73
C ARG A 223 -9.35 13.05 13.79
N GLN A 224 -8.40 13.10 12.84
CA GLN A 224 -7.39 14.16 12.77
C GLN A 224 -6.76 14.21 11.37
N ASP A 225 -6.37 15.40 10.92
CA ASP A 225 -5.75 15.56 9.60
C ASP A 225 -4.32 15.00 9.56
N VAL A 226 -3.55 15.17 10.63
CA VAL A 226 -2.17 14.68 10.76
C VAL A 226 -1.99 14.07 12.15
N TRP A 227 -1.66 12.78 12.24
CA TRP A 227 -1.27 12.12 13.49
C TRP A 227 0.17 11.63 13.38
N ILE A 228 0.98 11.92 14.40
CA ILE A 228 2.36 11.45 14.47
C ILE A 228 2.58 10.86 15.85
N GLU A 229 2.90 9.57 15.89
CA GLU A 229 3.12 8.82 17.11
C GLU A 229 4.60 8.63 17.41
N ALA A 230 5.02 9.12 18.58
CA ALA A 230 6.33 8.84 19.11
C ALA A 230 6.33 7.43 19.73
N MET A 231 6.65 6.43 18.92
CA MET A 231 7.06 5.15 19.48
C MET A 231 8.49 5.23 20.01
N PRO A 232 8.79 4.55 21.13
CA PRO A 232 10.14 4.50 21.67
C PRO A 232 11.04 3.73 20.70
N CYS A 233 11.75 4.45 19.84
CA CYS A 233 12.79 3.86 19.01
C CYS A 233 13.82 3.19 19.93
N PRO A 234 14.16 1.90 19.71
CA PRO A 234 15.23 1.28 20.47
C PRO A 234 16.53 2.04 20.20
N THR A 235 17.13 2.52 21.28
CA THR A 235 18.29 3.42 21.25
C THR A 235 19.49 2.81 20.50
N PRO A 236 20.25 3.62 19.72
CA PRO A 236 20.11 5.06 19.48
C PRO A 236 19.26 5.41 18.24
N CYS A 237 18.45 6.47 18.36
CA CYS A 237 17.77 7.10 17.22
C CYS A 237 18.82 7.75 16.29
N PRO A 238 18.62 7.73 14.96
CA PRO A 238 19.45 8.47 14.01
C PRO A 238 19.43 9.99 14.23
#